data_AF-A0A485BM82-F1
#
_entry.id   AF-A0A485BM82-F1
#
_cell.length_a   1.000
_cell.length_b   1.000
_cell.length_c   1.000
_cell.angle_alpha   90.00
_cell.angle_beta   90.00
_cell.angle_gamma   90.00
#
_symmetry.space_group_name_H-M   'P 1'
#
loop_
_entity.id
_entity.type
_entity.pdbx_description
1 polymer ?
#
loop_
_entity_poly.entity_id
_entity_poly.type
_entity_poly.pdbx_seq_one_letter_code
_entity_poly.pdbx_strand_id
1 'polypeptide(L)'
;MIPQISQAPGVVQLVLNFLQVLEQQGFTGDTATSYADRLTMATDNSIYQLLPDAILFPRSTADVALLARVAADERFKTLVFTPRGGGTGTNGQSLNAE
;
A
#
# COMPACT_ATOMS: atom_id res chain seq x y z
N MET A 1 -2.45 12.75 29.18
CA MET A 1 -2.94 12.59 27.79
C MET A 1 -1.73 12.45 26.89
N ILE A 2 -1.70 11.46 26.00
CA ILE A 2 -0.65 11.35 24.99
C ILE A 2 -0.99 12.34 23.88
N PRO A 3 -0.05 13.21 23.44
CA PRO A 3 -0.28 14.16 22.35
C PRO A 3 -0.72 13.43 21.08
N GLN A 4 -1.83 13.87 20.48
CA GLN A 4 -2.33 13.33 19.22
C GLN A 4 -1.68 14.08 18.05
N ILE A 5 -1.15 13.33 17.08
CA ILE A 5 -0.67 13.91 15.83
C ILE A 5 -1.87 14.51 15.09
N SER A 6 -1.82 15.82 14.88
CA SER A 6 -2.99 16.64 14.54
C SER A 6 -3.46 16.44 13.09
N GLN A 7 -2.56 16.05 12.19
CA GLN A 7 -2.84 15.81 10.77
C GLN A 7 -1.89 14.74 10.22
N ALA A 8 -2.45 13.57 9.91
CA ALA A 8 -1.75 12.57 9.10
C ALA A 8 -1.87 12.96 7.62
N PRO A 9 -0.86 12.68 6.78
CA PRO A 9 -0.99 12.82 5.33
C PRO A 9 -2.24 12.10 4.82
N GLY A 10 -3.00 12.76 3.96
CA GLY A 10 -4.18 12.16 3.32
C GLY A 10 -3.82 10.94 2.47
N VAL A 11 -4.84 10.25 1.96
CA VAL A 11 -4.66 9.19 0.97
C VAL A 11 -5.06 9.75 -0.39
N VAL A 12 -4.25 9.49 -1.41
CA VAL A 12 -4.52 9.95 -2.78
C VAL A 12 -5.83 9.31 -3.30
N GLN A 13 -6.71 10.13 -3.89
CA GLN A 13 -8.02 9.65 -4.38
C GLN A 13 -7.91 8.51 -5.40
N LEU A 14 -6.85 8.52 -6.23
CA LEU A 14 -6.61 7.46 -7.19
C LEU A 14 -6.42 6.09 -6.52
N VAL A 15 -5.73 6.07 -5.38
CA VAL A 15 -5.52 4.86 -4.56
C VAL A 15 -6.85 4.39 -3.98
N LEU A 16 -7.69 5.29 -3.45
CA LEU A 16 -9.02 4.93 -2.95
C LEU A 16 -9.90 4.32 -4.05
N ASN A 17 -9.87 4.88 -5.26
CA ASN A 17 -10.59 4.35 -6.40
C ASN A 17 -10.08 2.95 -6.78
N PHE A 18 -8.77 2.72 -6.74
CA PHE A 18 -8.18 1.41 -7.03
C PHE A 18 -8.64 0.35 -6.01
N LEU A 19 -8.59 0.66 -4.71
CA LEU A 19 -9.04 -0.24 -3.66
C LEU A 19 -10.53 -0.57 -3.80
N GLN A 20 -11.36 0.41 -4.12
CA GLN A 20 -12.79 0.20 -4.36
C GLN A 20 -13.04 -0.74 -5.55
N VAL A 21 -12.30 -0.57 -6.66
CA VAL A 21 -12.43 -1.46 -7.83
C VAL A 21 -11.98 -2.88 -7.49
N LEU A 22 -10.92 -3.06 -6.69
CA LEU A 22 -10.49 -4.38 -6.25
C LEU A 22 -11.57 -5.09 -5.41
N GLU A 23 -12.15 -4.39 -4.43
CA GLU A 23 -13.24 -4.91 -3.61
C GLU A 23 -14.43 -5.33 -4.48
N GLN A 24 -14.85 -4.47 -5.42
CA GLN A 24 -15.93 -4.75 -6.36
C GLN A 24 -15.64 -5.93 -7.30
N GLN A 25 -14.38 -6.18 -7.64
CA GLN A 25 -13.96 -7.31 -8.47
C GLN A 25 -13.64 -8.59 -7.66
N GLY A 26 -13.94 -8.59 -6.36
CA GLY A 26 -13.84 -9.78 -5.51
C GLY A 26 -12.45 -10.04 -4.95
N PHE A 27 -11.65 -9.00 -4.70
CA PHE A 27 -10.43 -9.14 -3.90
C PHE A 27 -10.79 -9.66 -2.51
N THR A 28 -10.15 -10.74 -2.09
CA THR A 28 -10.47 -11.44 -0.83
C THR A 28 -9.51 -11.13 0.31
N GLY A 29 -8.42 -10.42 -0.01
CA GLY A 29 -7.42 -9.96 0.94
C GLY A 29 -7.86 -8.74 1.74
N ASP A 30 -7.00 -8.33 2.65
CA ASP A 30 -7.23 -7.16 3.49
C ASP A 30 -6.56 -5.91 2.88
N THR A 31 -7.08 -4.72 3.17
CA THR A 31 -6.48 -3.45 2.77
C THR A 31 -6.38 -2.52 3.98
N ALA A 32 -5.36 -1.66 4.00
CA ALA A 32 -5.16 -0.70 5.08
C ALA A 32 -4.78 0.66 4.54
N THR A 33 -5.45 1.70 5.04
CA THR A 33 -5.22 3.11 4.67
C THR A 33 -5.05 4.00 5.91
N SER A 34 -5.19 3.45 7.11
CA SER A 34 -5.01 4.21 8.34
C SER A 34 -3.57 4.71 8.45
N TYR A 35 -3.36 5.86 9.09
CA TYR A 35 -2.01 6.38 9.29
C TYR A 35 -1.14 5.41 10.10
N ALA A 36 -1.72 4.75 11.11
CA ALA A 36 -1.00 3.79 11.95
C ALA A 36 -0.50 2.61 11.12
N ASP A 37 -1.35 2.00 10.30
CA ASP A 37 -0.97 0.86 9.46
C ASP A 37 0.04 1.25 8.39
N ARG A 38 -0.10 2.45 7.80
CA ARG A 38 0.88 2.96 6.83
C ARG A 38 2.23 3.21 7.48
N LEU A 39 2.25 3.69 8.72
CA LEU A 39 3.48 3.94 9.46
C LEU A 39 4.22 2.65 9.81
N THR A 40 3.52 1.55 10.17
CA THR A 40 4.18 0.26 10.45
C THR A 40 4.85 -0.34 9.22
N MET A 41 4.43 0.08 8.03
CA MET A 41 4.95 -0.38 6.73
C MET A 41 5.84 0.67 6.04
N ALA A 42 6.11 1.80 6.70
CA ALA A 42 6.90 2.90 6.14
C ALA A 42 8.42 2.68 6.23
N THR A 43 8.88 1.68 6.99
CA THR A 43 10.30 1.37 7.18
C THR A 43 10.59 -0.10 6.90
N ASP A 44 11.83 -0.38 6.54
CA ASP A 44 12.41 -1.72 6.59
C ASP A 44 13.57 -1.72 7.59
N ASN A 45 14.53 -2.64 7.48
CA ASN A 45 15.72 -2.64 8.35
C ASN A 45 16.79 -1.62 7.89
N SER A 46 16.37 -0.59 7.17
CA SER A 46 17.20 0.55 6.80
C SER A 46 16.89 1.77 7.66
N ILE A 47 17.59 2.87 7.40
CA ILE A 47 17.34 4.17 8.00
C ILE A 47 16.21 4.96 7.32
N TYR A 48 15.69 4.47 6.19
CA TYR A 48 14.75 5.21 5.36
C TYR A 48 13.31 5.04 5.85
N GLN A 49 12.53 6.11 5.74
CA GLN A 49 11.10 6.11 5.99
C GLN A 49 10.36 6.66 4.77
N LEU A 50 9.55 5.83 4.12
CA LEU A 50 8.74 6.18 2.97
C LEU A 50 7.31 5.67 3.20
N LEU A 51 6.40 6.59 3.49
CA LEU A 51 5.01 6.27 3.86
C LEU A 51 4.23 5.79 2.62
N PRO A 52 3.68 4.56 2.59
CA PRO A 52 2.76 4.15 1.53
C PRO A 52 1.44 4.93 1.60
N ASP A 53 0.75 5.07 0.47
CA ASP A 53 -0.65 5.54 0.43
C ASP A 53 -1.64 4.49 0.97
N ALA A 54 -1.37 3.22 0.70
CA ALA A 54 -2.17 2.08 1.16
C ALA A 54 -1.34 0.80 1.20
N ILE A 55 -1.83 -0.20 1.92
CA ILE A 55 -1.25 -1.55 1.97
C ILE A 55 -2.32 -2.55 1.55
N LEU A 56 -1.92 -3.53 0.74
CA LEU A 56 -2.75 -4.66 0.36
C LEU A 56 -2.12 -5.93 0.93
N PHE A 57 -2.96 -6.79 1.50
CA PHE A 57 -2.60 -8.10 2.03
C PHE A 57 -3.35 -9.19 1.27
N PRO A 58 -2.92 -9.55 0.04
CA PRO A 58 -3.51 -10.64 -0.73
C PRO A 58 -3.52 -11.95 0.06
N ARG A 59 -4.60 -12.72 -0.01
CA ARG A 59 -4.70 -14.04 0.65
C ARG A 59 -4.37 -15.19 -0.29
N SER A 60 -4.38 -14.94 -1.59
CA SER A 60 -4.17 -15.93 -2.62
C SER A 60 -3.38 -15.39 -3.81
N THR A 61 -2.86 -16.29 -4.64
CA THR A 61 -2.29 -15.92 -5.94
C THR A 61 -3.34 -15.32 -6.89
N ALA A 62 -4.62 -15.68 -6.71
CA ALA A 62 -5.73 -15.09 -7.47
C ALA A 62 -5.91 -13.60 -7.15
N ASP A 63 -5.75 -13.21 -5.88
CA ASP A 63 -5.78 -11.81 -5.47
C ASP A 63 -4.64 -11.00 -6.10
N VAL A 64 -3.43 -11.58 -6.16
CA VAL A 64 -2.26 -10.93 -6.81
C VAL A 64 -2.52 -10.77 -8.32
N ALA A 65 -3.07 -11.78 -8.98
CA ALA A 65 -3.42 -11.71 -10.39
C ALA A 65 -4.54 -10.68 -10.66
N LEU A 66 -5.55 -10.61 -9.79
CA LEU A 66 -6.59 -9.59 -9.84
C LEU A 66 -5.99 -8.18 -9.70
N LEU A 67 -5.11 -7.97 -8.73
CA LEU A 67 -4.41 -6.71 -8.52
C LEU A 67 -3.67 -6.27 -9.79
N ALA A 68 -2.85 -7.15 -10.36
CA ALA A 68 -2.10 -6.86 -11.57
C ALA A 68 -3.02 -6.54 -12.76
N ARG A 69 -4.15 -7.25 -12.90
CA ARG A 69 -5.13 -6.98 -13.95
C ARG A 69 -5.80 -5.61 -13.80
N VAL A 70 -6.19 -5.23 -12.58
CA VAL A 70 -6.77 -3.90 -12.33
C VAL A 70 -5.71 -2.81 -12.54
N ALA A 71 -4.46 -3.04 -12.11
CA ALA A 71 -3.36 -2.08 -12.27
C ALA A 71 -3.01 -1.79 -13.74
N ALA A 72 -3.31 -2.73 -14.64
CA ALA A 72 -3.11 -2.56 -16.09
C ALA A 72 -4.13 -1.62 -16.76
N ASP A 73 -5.22 -1.25 -16.07
CA ASP A 73 -6.18 -0.25 -16.56
C ASP A 73 -5.50 1.12 -16.66
N GLU A 74 -5.73 1.84 -17.78
CA GLU A 74 -5.15 3.17 -18.04
C GLU A 74 -5.37 4.15 -16.88
N ARG A 75 -6.49 4.04 -16.17
CA ARG A 75 -6.81 4.89 -15.00
C ARG A 75 -5.76 4.78 -13.91
N PHE A 76 -5.14 3.62 -13.74
CA PHE A 76 -4.28 3.29 -12.60
C PHE A 76 -2.79 3.15 -12.97
N LYS A 77 -2.42 3.43 -14.22
CA LYS A 77 -1.03 3.27 -14.71
C LYS A 77 0.03 4.07 -13.96
N THR A 78 -0.35 5.15 -13.30
CA THR A 78 0.57 5.97 -12.50
C THR A 78 0.76 5.45 -11.08
N LEU A 79 0.04 4.41 -10.66
CA LEU A 79 0.23 3.80 -9.36
C LEU A 79 1.51 2.96 -9.36
N VAL A 80 2.33 3.16 -8.33
CA VAL A 80 3.54 2.37 -8.08
C VAL A 80 3.22 1.27 -7.08
N PHE A 81 3.66 0.05 -7.37
CA PHE A 81 3.46 -1.11 -6.50
C PHE A 81 4.81 -1.66 -6.06
N THR A 82 4.99 -1.77 -4.74
CA THR A 82 6.21 -2.30 -4.14
C THR A 82 5.91 -3.63 -3.44
N PRO A 83 6.37 -4.77 -3.97
CA PRO A 83 6.21 -6.04 -3.28
C PRO A 83 7.10 -6.08 -2.03
N ARG A 84 6.53 -6.49 -0.90
CA ARG A 84 7.23 -6.60 0.39
C ARG A 84 7.03 -7.98 1.01
N GLY A 85 8.14 -8.65 1.32
CA GLY A 85 8.16 -9.86 2.15
C GLY A 85 8.27 -9.52 3.64
N GLY A 86 9.29 -10.04 4.32
CA GLY A 86 9.52 -9.78 5.74
C GLY A 86 10.04 -8.37 6.10
N GLY A 87 10.33 -7.51 5.12
CA GLY A 87 10.79 -6.14 5.38
C GLY A 87 12.19 -6.04 6.02
N THR A 88 13.05 -7.04 5.81
CA THR A 88 14.39 -7.12 6.41
C THR A 88 15.49 -6.49 5.55
N GLY A 89 15.12 -5.85 4.43
CA GLY A 89 16.05 -5.11 3.57
C GLY A 89 16.69 -3.96 4.33
N THR A 90 17.98 -3.73 4.08
CA THR A 90 18.76 -2.70 4.79
C THR A 90 18.97 -1.43 3.97
N ASN A 91 18.47 -1.41 2.74
CA ASN A 91 18.74 -0.35 1.76
C ASN A 91 17.45 0.23 1.13
N GLY A 92 16.28 0.05 1.75
CA GLY A 92 15.02 0.63 1.28
C GLY A 92 14.35 -0.09 0.10
N GLN A 93 14.87 -1.23 -0.34
CA GLN A 93 14.36 -1.99 -1.51
C GLN A 93 12.93 -2.51 -1.37
N SER A 94 12.40 -2.52 -0.14
CA SER A 94 11.04 -2.95 0.17
C SER A 94 10.11 -1.80 0.55
N LEU A 95 10.56 -0.56 0.28
CA LEU A 95 9.84 0.68 0.48
C LEU A 95 9.45 1.29 -0.87
N ASN A 96 8.42 2.13 -0.85
CA ASN A 96 7.88 2.72 -2.07
C ASN A 96 8.92 3.63 -2.74
N ALA A 97 9.00 3.55 -4.06
CA ALA A 97 9.72 4.54 -4.86
C ALA A 97 8.79 5.71 -5.20
N GLU A 98 9.36 6.91 -5.32
CA GLU A 98 8.67 8.07 -5.91
C GLU A 98 8.56 7.95 -7.44
#